data_AF-A0A7D5GNQ9-F1
#
_entry.id   AF-A0A7D5GNQ9-F1
#
_cell.length_a   1.000
_cell.length_b   1.000
_cell.length_c   1.000
_cell.angle_alpha   90.00
_cell.angle_beta   90.00
_cell.angle_gamma   90.00
#
_symmetry.space_group_name_H-M   'P 1'
#
loop_
_entity.id
_entity.type
_entity.pdbx_description
1 polymer ?
#
loop_
_entity_poly.entity_id
_entity_poly.type
_entity_poly.pdbx_seq_one_letter_code
_entity_poly.pdbx_strand_id
1 'polypeptide(L)'
;MLVFSYDYFPGGSFEVISELQQNTVVDMLVVGGETVDEISQPDEWSGYVIRYDMENDEAAGVTTFLFTRSEDLSVDDSESLGEDAQMFSPALNLLAADLD
;
A
#
# COMPACT_ATOMS: atom_id res chain seq x y z
N MET A 1 -5.74 4.85 0.75
CA MET A 1 -4.87 3.70 0.40
C MET A 1 -4.55 2.83 1.61
N LEU A 2 -3.95 1.65 1.41
CA LEU A 2 -3.40 0.77 2.46
C LEU A 2 -1.92 0.45 2.21
N VAL A 3 -1.16 0.39 3.29
CA VAL A 3 0.28 0.05 3.29
C VAL A 3 0.60 -0.80 4.52
N PHE A 4 1.62 -1.64 4.43
CA PHE A 4 2.08 -2.39 5.59
C PHE A 4 2.70 -1.48 6.65
N SER A 5 2.36 -1.70 7.92
CA SER A 5 2.74 -0.84 9.03
C SER A 5 4.25 -0.76 9.26
N TYR A 6 4.99 -1.80 8.89
CA TYR A 6 6.45 -1.86 9.00
C TYR A 6 7.18 -1.17 7.83
N ASP A 7 6.46 -0.87 6.75
CA ASP A 7 6.98 -0.20 5.55
C ASP A 7 6.36 1.19 5.34
N TYR A 8 5.63 1.71 6.34
CA TYR A 8 5.03 3.04 6.26
C TYR A 8 6.04 4.12 6.62
N PHE A 9 6.26 5.04 5.68
CA PHE A 9 7.05 6.24 5.89
C PHE A 9 6.17 7.50 5.71
N PRO A 10 5.83 8.19 6.80
CA PRO A 10 5.00 9.41 6.75
C PRO A 10 5.61 10.48 5.85
N GLY A 11 4.81 11.11 4.98
CA GLY A 11 5.28 12.15 4.06
C GLY A 11 6.22 11.65 2.96
N GLY A 12 6.40 10.32 2.85
CA GLY A 12 7.34 9.71 1.93
C GLY A 12 6.84 9.74 0.49
N SER A 13 7.64 10.36 -0.39
CA SER A 13 7.44 10.29 -1.84
C SER A 13 7.81 8.91 -2.38
N PHE A 14 7.00 8.41 -3.31
CA PHE A 14 7.20 7.12 -3.94
C PHE A 14 6.90 7.17 -5.44
N GLU A 15 7.48 6.22 -6.17
CA GLU A 15 7.20 5.93 -7.57
C GLU A 15 6.54 4.55 -7.67
N VAL A 16 5.51 4.43 -8.51
CA VAL A 16 4.90 3.14 -8.85
C VAL A 16 5.77 2.42 -9.87
N ILE A 17 6.32 1.27 -9.49
CA ILE A 17 7.24 0.51 -10.37
C ILE A 17 6.56 -0.67 -11.07
N SER A 18 5.44 -1.17 -10.54
CA SER A 18 4.67 -2.25 -11.15
C SER A 18 3.27 -2.33 -10.57
N GLU A 19 2.33 -2.80 -11.37
CA GLU A 19 1.03 -3.29 -10.89
C GLU A 19 1.12 -4.78 -10.54
N LEU A 20 0.37 -5.20 -9.52
CA LEU A 20 0.23 -6.59 -9.11
C LEU A 20 -0.93 -7.26 -9.83
N GLN A 21 -0.82 -8.58 -10.04
CA GLN A 21 -1.97 -9.35 -10.51
C GLN A 21 -3.06 -9.40 -9.43
N GLN A 22 -4.32 -9.28 -9.83
CA GLN A 22 -5.46 -9.27 -8.89
C GLN A 22 -5.45 -10.45 -7.91
N ASN A 23 -5.13 -11.67 -8.37
CA ASN A 23 -5.07 -12.84 -7.50
C ASN A 23 -4.02 -12.68 -6.39
N THR A 24 -2.89 -12.04 -6.68
CA THR A 24 -1.85 -11.77 -5.70
C THR A 24 -2.33 -10.75 -4.66
N VAL A 25 -3.07 -9.73 -5.08
CA VAL A 25 -3.69 -8.77 -4.16
C VAL A 25 -4.66 -9.47 -3.22
N VAL A 26 -5.54 -10.30 -3.77
CA VAL A 26 -6.51 -11.08 -2.97
C VAL A 26 -5.80 -11.97 -1.97
N ASP A 27 -4.77 -12.72 -2.40
CA ASP A 27 -3.99 -13.60 -1.53
C ASP A 27 -3.26 -12.85 -0.40
N MET A 28 -2.87 -11.59 -0.62
CA MET A 28 -2.22 -10.76 0.39
C MET A 28 -3.18 -10.14 1.40
N LEU A 29 -4.44 -9.92 1.03
CA LEU A 29 -5.44 -9.25 1.86
C LEU A 29 -6.35 -10.23 2.64
N VAL A 30 -5.93 -11.50 2.75
CA VAL A 30 -6.62 -12.54 3.51
C VAL A 30 -5.72 -13.15 4.59
N VAL A 31 -6.30 -13.64 5.68
CA VAL A 31 -5.60 -14.35 6.76
C VAL A 31 -6.17 -15.75 6.89
N GLY A 32 -5.32 -16.77 6.81
CA GLY A 32 -5.77 -18.16 6.97
C GLY A 32 -6.72 -18.64 5.86
N GLY A 33 -6.78 -17.94 4.72
CA GLY A 33 -7.70 -18.22 3.61
C GLY A 33 -9.07 -17.55 3.74
N GLU A 34 -9.26 -16.69 4.74
CA GLU A 34 -10.49 -15.93 4.96
C GLU A 34 -10.20 -14.42 4.92
N THR A 35 -11.20 -13.64 4.47
CA THR A 35 -11.15 -12.17 4.53
C THR A 35 -11.16 -11.69 5.98
N VAL A 36 -10.43 -10.61 6.27
CA VAL A 36 -10.57 -9.90 7.55
C VAL A 36 -11.84 -9.04 7.54
N ASP A 37 -12.39 -8.74 8.72
CA ASP A 37 -13.64 -7.97 8.85
C ASP A 37 -13.56 -6.60 8.15
N GLU A 38 -12.37 -5.99 8.12
CA GLU A 38 -12.15 -4.69 7.49
C GLU A 38 -12.08 -4.75 5.95
N ILE A 39 -11.79 -5.93 5.38
CA ILE A 39 -11.67 -6.16 3.92
C ILE A 39 -12.66 -7.24 3.49
N SER A 40 -13.92 -6.85 3.35
CA SER A 40 -14.98 -7.78 2.90
C SER A 40 -14.91 -8.18 1.43
N GLN A 41 -14.24 -7.37 0.58
CA GLN A 41 -14.11 -7.59 -0.86
C GLN A 41 -12.68 -7.27 -1.30
N PRO A 42 -11.74 -8.22 -1.18
CA PRO A 42 -10.34 -8.00 -1.52
C PRO A 42 -10.11 -7.83 -3.03
N ASP A 43 -11.03 -8.29 -3.87
CA ASP A 43 -11.00 -8.13 -5.32
C ASP A 43 -11.36 -6.72 -5.81
N GLU A 44 -11.89 -5.87 -4.94
CA GLU A 44 -12.09 -4.44 -5.23
C GLU A 44 -10.82 -3.60 -5.02
N TRP A 45 -9.74 -4.20 -4.53
CA TRP A 45 -8.47 -3.51 -4.33
C TRP A 45 -7.52 -3.75 -5.50
N SER A 46 -6.93 -2.67 -5.99
CA SER A 46 -5.76 -2.70 -6.85
C SER A 46 -4.51 -2.74 -5.98
N GLY A 47 -3.45 -3.38 -6.47
CA GLY A 47 -2.19 -3.49 -5.75
C GLY A 47 -1.01 -3.10 -6.62
N TYR A 48 -0.07 -2.40 -6.01
CA TYR A 48 1.10 -1.85 -6.69
C TYR A 48 2.34 -2.18 -5.90
N VAL A 49 3.44 -2.30 -6.62
CA VAL A 49 4.78 -2.24 -6.04
C VAL A 49 5.23 -0.79 -6.18
N ILE A 50 5.60 -0.19 -5.06
CA ILE A 50 6.12 1.18 -5.01
C ILE A 50 7.56 1.17 -4.56
N ARG A 51 8.33 2.17 -5.00
CA ARG A 51 9.67 2.45 -4.50
C ARG A 51 9.71 3.84 -3.91
N TYR A 52 10.15 3.94 -2.66
CA TYR A 52 10.34 5.23 -2.03
C TYR A 52 11.53 5.98 -2.63
N ASP A 53 11.33 7.26 -2.92
CA ASP A 53 12.33 8.21 -3.39
C ASP A 53 12.40 9.38 -2.41
N MET A 54 13.04 9.12 -1.26
CA MET A 54 13.22 10.14 -0.22
C MET A 54 14.65 10.67 -0.25
N GLU A 55 14.77 12.00 -0.14
CA GLU A 55 16.08 12.69 -0.10
C GLU A 55 16.92 12.33 1.15
N ASN A 56 16.27 11.78 2.19
CA ASN A 56 16.94 11.24 3.37
C ASN A 56 17.13 9.72 3.23
N ASP A 57 18.39 9.27 3.28
CA ASP A 57 18.88 7.89 3.02
C ASP A 57 18.14 6.74 3.74
N GLU A 58 17.30 7.00 4.74
CA GLU A 58 16.70 5.94 5.59
C GLU A 58 15.69 5.06 4.83
N ALA A 59 15.06 5.58 3.78
CA ALA A 59 14.04 4.88 3.01
C ALA A 59 14.28 4.88 1.49
N ALA A 60 15.33 5.59 1.03
CA ALA A 60 15.64 5.69 -0.39
C ALA A 60 15.87 4.31 -1.01
N GLY A 61 15.07 3.97 -2.02
CA GLY A 61 15.15 2.68 -2.72
C GLY A 61 14.45 1.51 -2.01
N VAL A 62 13.80 1.74 -0.85
CA VAL A 62 12.93 0.73 -0.24
C VAL A 62 11.74 0.47 -1.17
N THR A 63 11.48 -0.82 -1.43
CA THR A 63 10.37 -1.26 -2.28
C THR A 63 9.34 -1.97 -1.41
N THR A 64 8.07 -1.56 -1.49
CA THR A 64 6.97 -2.16 -0.73
C THR A 64 5.70 -2.24 -1.57
N PHE A 65 4.61 -2.72 -0.97
CA PHE A 65 3.30 -2.84 -1.58
C PHE A 65 2.37 -1.72 -1.11
N LEU A 66 1.61 -1.19 -2.07
CA LEU A 66 0.54 -0.22 -1.83
C LEU A 66 -0.75 -0.79 -2.39
N PHE A 67 -1.85 -0.66 -1.65
CA PHE A 67 -3.17 -1.07 -2.12
C PHE A 67 -4.11 0.13 -2.18
N THR A 68 -4.87 0.23 -3.27
CA THR A 68 -5.85 1.29 -3.47
C THR A 68 -7.20 0.68 -3.82
N ARG A 69 -8.30 1.39 -3.53
CA ARG A 69 -9.66 0.93 -3.85
C ARG A 69 -10.38 1.84 -4.85
N SER A 70 -10.11 3.14 -4.77
CA SER A 70 -10.75 4.16 -5.63
C SER A 70 -9.74 4.95 -6.46
N GLU A 71 -8.45 4.81 -6.16
CA GLU A 71 -7.39 5.57 -6.79
C GLU A 71 -6.75 4.67 -7.85
N ASP A 72 -6.83 5.09 -9.10
CA ASP A 72 -6.15 4.43 -10.21
C ASP A 72 -4.74 5.04 -10.32
N LEU A 73 -3.72 4.23 -10.02
CA LEU A 73 -2.32 4.59 -10.22
C LEU A 73 -1.77 3.84 -11.42
N SER A 74 -0.86 4.46 -12.14
CA SER A 74 -0.14 3.88 -13.28
C SER A 74 1.34 3.67 -12.94
N VAL A 75 1.98 2.76 -13.65
CA VAL A 75 3.45 2.63 -13.59
C VAL A 75 4.09 3.96 -14.01
N ASP A 76 5.17 4.32 -13.32
CA ASP A 76 5.89 5.59 -13.40
C ASP A 76 5.15 6.81 -12.78
N ASP A 77 3.96 6.61 -12.19
CA ASP A 77 3.33 7.66 -11.39
C ASP A 77 4.15 7.90 -10.11
N SER A 78 4.29 9.17 -9.74
CA SER A 78 5.01 9.60 -8.53
C SER A 78 4.08 10.41 -7.65
N GLU A 79 3.94 10.00 -6.39
CA GLU A 79 3.01 10.55 -5.43
C GLU A 79 3.64 10.58 -4.02
N SER A 80 2.99 11.23 -3.06
CA SER A 80 3.42 11.25 -1.66
C SER A 80 2.36 10.68 -0.75
N LEU A 81 2.77 9.82 0.19
CA LEU A 81 1.88 9.43 1.28
C LEU A 81 1.68 10.61 2.23
N GLY A 82 0.45 10.82 2.68
CA GLY A 82 0.13 11.74 3.76
C GLY A 82 0.87 11.37 5.06
N GLU A 83 0.97 12.33 5.98
CA GLU A 83 1.68 12.12 7.25
C GLU A 83 0.84 11.31 8.26
N ASP A 84 -0.49 11.42 8.17
CA ASP A 84 -1.43 10.78 9.08
C ASP A 84 -1.86 9.40 8.55
N ALA A 85 -1.53 8.36 9.31
CA ALA A 85 -2.04 7.01 9.06
C ALA A 85 -2.73 6.44 10.29
N GLN A 86 -3.76 5.62 10.05
CA GLN A 86 -4.52 4.95 11.10
C GLN A 86 -4.43 3.44 10.93
N MET A 87 -4.42 2.71 12.06
CA MET A 87 -4.47 1.26 12.02
C MET A 87 -5.75 0.81 11.30
N PHE A 88 -5.58 0.11 10.18
CA PHE A 88 -6.70 -0.39 9.40
C PHE A 88 -7.01 -1.84 9.76
N SER A 89 -6.02 -2.72 9.68
CA SER A 89 -6.17 -4.11 10.11
C SER A 89 -4.94 -4.58 10.88
N PRO A 90 -5.04 -4.76 12.21
CA PRO A 90 -3.95 -5.31 13.01
C PRO A 90 -3.60 -6.74 12.63
N ALA A 91 -4.56 -7.52 12.12
CA ALA A 91 -4.35 -8.90 11.72
C ALA A 91 -3.43 -9.01 10.49
N LEU A 92 -3.57 -8.08 9.55
CA LEU A 92 -2.75 -7.99 8.33
C LEU A 92 -1.55 -7.03 8.47
N ASN A 93 -1.43 -6.33 9.60
CA ASN A 93 -0.49 -5.22 9.78
C ASN A 93 -0.64 -4.13 8.71
N LEU A 94 -1.86 -3.74 8.40
CA LEU A 94 -2.15 -2.69 7.42
C LEU A 94 -2.54 -1.38 8.11
N LEU A 95 -1.99 -0.29 7.60
CA LEU A 95 -2.40 1.07 7.90
C LEU A 95 -3.20 1.64 6.74
N ALA A 96 -4.18 2.48 7.05
CA ALA A 96 -4.85 3.34 6.08
C ALA A 96 -4.20 4.73 6.12
N ALA A 97 -3.83 5.22 4.93
CA ALA A 97 -3.25 6.53 4.70
C ALA A 97 -3.86 7.16 3.44
N ASP A 98 -3.82 8.48 3.38
CA ASP A 98 -4.25 9.28 2.23
C ASP A 98 -3.04 9.75 1.41
N LEU A 99 -3.27 10.24 0.19
CA LEU A 99 -2.26 10.96 -0.60
C LEU A 99 -2.19 12.42 -0.12
N ASP A 100 -1.02 13.04 -0.23
CA ASP A 100 -0.82 14.48 0.04
C ASP A 100 -1.01 15.35 -1.23
#